data_AF-A0Z464-F1
#
_entry.id   AF-A0Z464-F1
#
_cell.length_a   1.000
_cell.length_b   1.000
_cell.length_c   1.000
_cell.angle_alpha   90.00
_cell.angle_beta   90.00
_cell.angle_gamma   90.00
#
_symmetry.space_group_name_H-M   'P 1'
#
loop_
_entity.id
_entity.type
_entity.pdbx_description
1 polymer ?
#
loop_
_entity_poly.entity_id
_entity_poly.type
_entity_poly.pdbx_seq_one_letter_code
_entity_poly.pdbx_strand_id
1 'polypeptide(L)'
;MNSDKIRERFGHYGVELLEQDTRTRLASLYSLSGEQRITRTLALTRFELPTHPGVEAQDAQIRSGESIGATLRKAGWSIVKNETIDCQVTAGQRFALLGGATLSPEDNVLLRVYTLNITRQDLSIDYAIIAEAYHGEHIAPSPDLPPATEIMPSLSESQALALTDLLAAMQQRD
;
A
#
# COMPACT_ATOMS: atom_id res chain seq x y z
N MET A 1 9.28 2.81 7.82
CA MET A 1 8.03 2.78 7.03
C MET A 1 8.40 2.68 5.56
N ASN A 2 7.45 2.35 4.67
CA ASN A 2 7.75 2.27 3.24
C ASN A 2 8.24 3.62 2.67
N SER A 3 7.65 4.73 3.12
CA SER A 3 8.09 6.10 2.84
C SER A 3 9.57 6.36 3.08
N ASP A 4 10.09 5.83 4.20
CA ASP A 4 11.46 6.07 4.64
C ASP A 4 12.42 5.32 3.71
N LYS A 5 12.10 4.07 3.36
CA LYS A 5 12.88 3.23 2.45
C LYS A 5 12.93 3.81 1.03
N ILE A 6 11.80 4.33 0.51
CA ILE A 6 11.76 4.97 -0.81
C ILE A 6 12.67 6.20 -0.81
N ARG A 7 12.54 7.07 0.20
CA ARG A 7 13.37 8.27 0.30
C ARG A 7 14.86 7.94 0.42
N GLU A 8 15.20 6.97 1.25
CA GLU A 8 16.58 6.52 1.45
C GLU A 8 17.19 5.97 0.16
N ARG A 9 16.42 5.16 -0.58
CA ARG A 9 16.91 4.50 -1.80
C ARG A 9 16.94 5.40 -3.03
N PHE A 10 15.98 6.31 -3.17
CA PHE A 10 15.78 7.10 -4.40
C PHE A 10 15.96 8.61 -4.19
N GLY A 11 16.30 9.06 -2.98
CA GLY A 11 16.49 10.48 -2.64
C GLY A 11 15.19 11.30 -2.54
N HIS A 12 14.09 10.82 -3.12
CA HIS A 12 12.79 11.47 -3.11
C HIS A 12 11.68 10.51 -2.72
N TYR A 13 10.67 11.03 -2.01
CA TYR A 13 9.43 10.32 -1.73
C TYR A 13 8.25 11.28 -1.79
N GLY A 14 7.22 10.89 -2.54
CA GLY A 14 5.92 11.55 -2.60
C GLY A 14 4.78 10.55 -2.51
N VAL A 15 3.57 11.06 -2.28
CA VAL A 15 2.32 10.31 -2.32
C VAL A 15 1.39 11.00 -3.30
N GLU A 16 0.75 10.22 -4.15
CA GLU A 16 -0.30 10.66 -5.06
C GLU A 16 -1.55 9.81 -4.82
N LEU A 17 -2.68 10.48 -4.62
CA LEU A 17 -3.98 9.83 -4.50
C LEU A 17 -4.51 9.56 -5.91
N LEU A 18 -4.69 8.28 -6.25
CA LEU A 18 -5.18 7.88 -7.57
C LEU A 18 -6.70 7.75 -7.56
N GLU A 19 -7.23 7.03 -6.57
CA GLU A 19 -8.66 6.81 -6.37
C GLU A 19 -8.99 6.78 -4.88
N GLN A 20 -10.20 7.22 -4.52
CA GLN A 20 -10.67 7.15 -3.14
C GLN A 20 -12.19 7.16 -3.07
N ASP A 21 -12.72 6.37 -2.15
CA ASP A 21 -14.08 6.46 -1.64
C ASP A 21 -14.07 6.45 -0.10
N THR A 22 -15.24 6.28 0.53
CA THR A 22 -15.36 6.25 2.00
C THR A 22 -14.59 5.09 2.64
N ARG A 23 -14.53 3.93 1.99
CA ARG A 23 -13.90 2.70 2.49
C ARG A 23 -12.53 2.45 1.90
N THR A 24 -12.27 2.85 0.66
CA THR A 24 -11.03 2.50 -0.05
C THR A 24 -10.22 3.72 -0.44
N ARG A 25 -8.90 3.54 -0.48
CA ARG A 25 -7.94 4.52 -0.99
C ARG A 25 -6.87 3.79 -1.78
N LEU A 26 -6.68 4.17 -3.05
CA LEU A 26 -5.56 3.74 -3.88
C LEU A 26 -4.56 4.88 -4.02
N ALA A 27 -3.31 4.64 -3.62
CA ALA A 27 -2.26 5.64 -3.66
C ALA A 27 -0.99 5.13 -4.32
N SER A 28 -0.37 5.99 -5.13
CA SER A 28 0.99 5.82 -5.61
C SER A 28 1.97 6.41 -4.60
N LEU A 29 2.88 5.58 -4.09
CA LEU A 29 4.06 6.04 -3.36
C LEU A 29 5.21 6.08 -4.35
N TYR A 30 5.61 7.29 -4.75
CA TYR A 30 6.52 7.49 -5.87
C TYR A 30 7.85 8.12 -5.46
N SER A 31 8.87 7.82 -6.25
CA SER A 31 10.10 8.60 -6.33
C SER A 31 10.10 9.45 -7.60
N LEU A 32 11.01 10.42 -7.68
CA LEU A 32 11.25 11.17 -8.92
C LEU A 32 12.48 10.64 -9.63
N SER A 33 12.40 10.55 -10.96
CA SER A 33 13.54 10.38 -11.86
C SER A 33 13.48 11.51 -12.88
N GLY A 34 14.27 12.56 -12.67
CA GLY A 34 14.03 13.84 -13.33
C GLY A 34 12.67 14.42 -12.94
N GLU A 35 11.83 14.72 -13.93
CA GLU A 35 10.45 15.20 -13.73
C GLU A 35 9.43 14.06 -13.68
N GLN A 36 9.83 12.83 -13.99
CA GLN A 36 8.92 11.68 -14.04
C GLN A 36 8.69 11.11 -12.65
N ARG A 37 7.41 10.92 -12.30
CA ARG A 37 7.02 10.13 -11.12
C ARG A 37 7.10 8.64 -11.46
N ILE A 38 7.80 7.90 -10.63
CA ILE A 38 7.88 6.44 -10.72
C ILE A 38 7.26 5.86 -9.46
N THR A 39 6.15 5.14 -9.62
CA THR A 39 5.48 4.46 -8.52
C THR A 39 6.36 3.31 -8.03
N ARG A 40 6.88 3.45 -6.81
CA ARG A 40 7.69 2.42 -6.14
C ARG A 40 6.85 1.46 -5.33
N THR A 41 5.68 1.92 -4.90
CA THR A 41 4.66 1.06 -4.29
C THR A 41 3.28 1.58 -4.64
N LEU A 42 2.43 0.70 -5.16
CA LEU A 42 1.00 0.95 -5.29
C LEU A 42 0.32 0.39 -4.03
N ALA A 43 -0.35 1.25 -3.28
CA ALA A 43 -0.95 0.87 -2.01
C ALA A 43 -2.47 1.03 -2.06
N LEU A 44 -3.18 -0.07 -1.88
CA LEU A 44 -4.60 -0.08 -1.62
C LEU A 44 -4.84 -0.19 -0.10
N THR A 45 -5.54 0.79 0.45
CA THR A 45 -5.96 0.83 1.85
C THR A 45 -7.47 0.65 1.91
N ARG A 46 -7.95 -0.31 2.71
CA ARG A 46 -9.34 -0.43 3.13
C ARG A 46 -9.45 0.04 4.58
N PHE A 47 -10.11 1.16 4.81
CA PHE A 47 -10.28 1.73 6.15
C PHE A 47 -11.30 0.95 6.97
N GLU A 48 -11.02 0.82 8.26
CA GLU A 48 -12.03 0.36 9.21
C GLU A 48 -13.08 1.45 9.44
N LEU A 49 -14.35 1.04 9.42
CA LEU A 49 -15.50 1.95 9.51
C LEU A 49 -16.47 1.48 10.62
N PRO A 50 -17.01 2.41 11.42
CA PRO A 50 -16.75 3.85 11.40
C PRO A 50 -15.33 4.20 11.88
N THR A 51 -14.77 5.32 11.42
CA THR A 51 -13.47 5.82 11.90
C THR A 51 -13.54 6.00 13.42
N HIS A 52 -12.55 5.48 14.14
CA HIS A 52 -12.51 5.61 15.60
C HIS A 52 -12.32 7.09 16.02
N PRO A 53 -13.10 7.62 17.00
CA PRO A 53 -13.03 9.03 17.39
C PRO A 53 -11.63 9.54 17.75
N GLY A 54 -10.81 8.68 18.35
CA GLY A 54 -9.44 9.00 18.75
C GLY A 54 -8.48 9.33 17.59
N VAL A 55 -8.84 9.02 16.34
CA VAL A 55 -7.99 9.22 15.15
C VAL A 55 -8.66 10.05 14.03
N GLU A 56 -9.88 10.57 14.23
CA GLU A 56 -10.65 11.29 13.19
C GLU A 56 -9.88 12.44 12.52
N ALA A 57 -9.16 13.24 13.30
CA ALA A 57 -8.38 14.36 12.75
C ALA A 57 -7.22 13.89 11.86
N GLN A 58 -6.58 12.77 12.20
CA GLN A 58 -5.53 12.17 11.37
C GLN A 58 -6.14 11.48 10.15
N ASP A 59 -7.26 10.81 10.31
CA ASP A 59 -8.00 10.17 9.22
C ASP A 59 -8.42 11.19 8.15
N ALA A 60 -8.90 12.36 8.56
CA ALA A 60 -9.24 13.45 7.64
C ALA A 60 -8.03 13.95 6.83
N GLN A 61 -6.86 14.09 7.46
CA GLN A 61 -5.60 14.44 6.78
C GLN A 61 -5.14 13.35 5.81
N ILE A 62 -5.28 12.08 6.21
CA ILE A 62 -4.94 10.94 5.38
C ILE A 62 -5.83 10.88 4.13
N ARG A 63 -7.13 11.12 4.31
CA ARG A 63 -8.11 11.17 3.21
C ARG A 63 -7.94 12.39 2.31
N SER A 64 -7.30 13.47 2.77
CA SER A 64 -6.94 14.61 1.92
C SER A 64 -5.63 14.38 1.12
N GLY A 65 -5.05 13.18 1.20
CA GLY A 65 -3.92 12.75 0.39
C GLY A 65 -2.61 12.62 1.15
N GLU A 66 -2.56 12.89 2.46
CA GLU A 66 -1.33 12.75 3.24
C GLU A 66 -0.87 11.29 3.39
N SER A 67 0.39 11.13 3.78
CA SER A 67 1.00 9.81 4.04
C SER A 67 0.52 9.24 5.37
N ILE A 68 -0.17 8.09 5.34
CA ILE A 68 -0.69 7.38 6.52
C ILE A 68 0.36 7.29 7.62
N GLY A 69 1.55 6.77 7.27
CA GLY A 69 2.62 6.56 8.22
C GLY A 69 3.16 7.85 8.85
N ALA A 70 3.31 8.91 8.05
CA ALA A 70 3.83 10.18 8.54
C ALA A 70 2.80 10.91 9.42
N THR A 71 1.55 10.97 8.98
CA THR A 71 0.45 11.64 9.68
C THR A 71 0.20 11.01 11.06
N LEU A 72 0.11 9.68 11.13
CA LEU A 72 -0.11 8.98 12.40
C LEU A 72 1.07 9.14 13.36
N ARG A 73 2.31 8.97 12.89
CA ARG A 73 3.52 9.14 13.73
C ARG A 73 3.66 10.56 14.26
N LYS A 74 3.38 11.57 13.44
CA LYS A 74 3.41 12.98 13.86
C LYS A 74 2.42 13.26 14.99
N ALA A 75 1.31 12.54 15.03
CA ALA A 75 0.31 12.61 16.10
C ALA A 75 0.61 11.69 17.31
N GLY A 76 1.81 11.10 17.37
CA GLY A 76 2.27 10.28 18.48
C GLY A 76 1.74 8.83 18.48
N TRP A 77 1.16 8.37 17.36
CA TRP A 77 0.76 6.98 17.22
C TRP A 77 1.95 6.10 16.84
N SER A 78 2.06 4.97 17.53
CA SER A 78 2.86 3.83 17.10
C SER A 78 2.07 3.04 16.07
N ILE A 79 2.75 2.53 15.04
CA ILE A 79 2.13 1.79 13.94
C ILE A 79 2.64 0.36 13.97
N VAL A 80 1.72 -0.60 14.00
CA VAL A 80 2.00 -2.03 14.06
C VAL A 80 1.38 -2.69 12.83
N LYS A 81 2.16 -3.48 12.10
CA LYS A 81 1.68 -4.33 11.00
C LYS A 81 1.49 -5.73 11.55
N ASN A 82 0.25 -6.20 11.58
CA ASN A 82 -0.12 -7.54 12.03
C ASN A 82 -0.47 -8.43 10.84
N GLU A 83 -0.36 -9.76 11.03
CA GLU A 83 -0.85 -10.75 10.07
C GLU A 83 -0.35 -10.51 8.64
N THR A 84 0.94 -10.16 8.52
CA THR A 84 1.54 -9.81 7.23
C THR A 84 1.77 -11.06 6.40
N ILE A 85 1.22 -11.06 5.18
CA ILE A 85 1.34 -12.15 4.23
C ILE A 85 1.89 -11.60 2.91
N ASP A 86 2.90 -12.29 2.39
CA ASP A 86 3.57 -11.96 1.13
C ASP A 86 3.22 -12.98 0.06
N CYS A 87 3.02 -12.52 -1.17
CA CYS A 87 2.86 -13.36 -2.35
C CYS A 87 3.40 -12.64 -3.60
N GLN A 88 3.33 -13.30 -4.75
CA GLN A 88 3.69 -12.68 -6.03
C GLN A 88 2.58 -12.76 -7.08
N VAL A 89 2.63 -11.81 -8.00
CA VAL A 89 1.78 -11.73 -9.21
C VAL A 89 2.54 -11.01 -10.31
N THR A 90 2.06 -11.06 -11.55
CA THR A 90 2.52 -10.14 -12.60
C THR A 90 2.07 -8.71 -12.33
N ALA A 91 2.90 -7.73 -12.72
CA ALA A 91 2.66 -6.32 -12.43
C ALA A 91 1.31 -5.82 -12.95
N GLY A 92 0.86 -6.33 -14.10
CA GLY A 92 -0.35 -5.82 -14.75
C GLY A 92 -0.11 -4.46 -15.42
N GLN A 93 -1.06 -4.08 -16.26
CA GLN A 93 -0.86 -2.96 -17.19
C GLN A 93 -0.78 -1.61 -16.48
N ARG A 94 -1.67 -1.36 -15.51
CA ARG A 94 -1.71 -0.07 -14.81
C ARG A 94 -0.48 0.13 -13.96
N PHE A 95 -0.10 -0.89 -13.19
CA PHE A 95 1.05 -0.76 -12.31
C PHE A 95 2.35 -0.64 -13.09
N ALA A 96 2.49 -1.38 -14.21
CA ALA A 96 3.61 -1.20 -15.13
C ALA A 96 3.69 0.24 -15.68
N LEU A 97 2.56 0.80 -16.14
CA LEU A 97 2.49 2.19 -16.62
C LEU A 97 2.93 3.19 -15.52
N LEU A 98 2.39 3.03 -14.32
CA LEU A 98 2.71 3.86 -13.15
C LEU A 98 4.15 3.65 -12.65
N GLY A 99 4.72 2.48 -12.88
CA GLY A 99 6.09 2.09 -12.54
C GLY A 99 7.14 2.56 -13.56
N GLY A 100 6.72 3.19 -14.65
CA GLY A 100 7.62 3.74 -15.66
C GLY A 100 8.33 2.67 -16.50
N ALA A 101 9.37 3.07 -17.22
CA ALA A 101 9.99 2.25 -18.26
C ALA A 101 10.70 0.97 -17.76
N THR A 102 10.89 0.82 -16.45
CA THR A 102 11.62 -0.29 -15.81
C THR A 102 10.72 -1.40 -15.30
N LEU A 103 9.40 -1.29 -15.50
CA LEU A 103 8.43 -2.30 -15.08
C LEU A 103 7.53 -2.67 -16.25
N SER A 104 7.59 -3.94 -16.67
CA SER A 104 6.74 -4.50 -17.70
C SER A 104 5.50 -5.17 -17.08
N PRO A 105 4.36 -5.24 -17.78
CA PRO A 105 3.15 -5.88 -17.25
C PRO A 105 3.32 -7.35 -16.85
N GLU A 106 4.25 -8.06 -17.48
CA GLU A 106 4.53 -9.48 -17.23
C GLU A 106 5.59 -9.72 -16.13
N ASP A 107 6.23 -8.65 -15.63
CA ASP A 107 7.22 -8.79 -14.57
C ASP A 107 6.54 -9.24 -13.27
N ASN A 108 7.12 -10.23 -12.60
CA ASN A 108 6.66 -10.60 -11.27
C ASN A 108 6.98 -9.48 -10.28
N VAL A 109 6.04 -9.21 -9.39
CA VAL A 109 6.15 -8.22 -8.32
C VAL A 109 5.72 -8.82 -6.99
N LEU A 110 6.34 -8.35 -5.91
CA LEU A 110 5.92 -8.68 -4.55
C LEU A 110 4.60 -7.96 -4.26
N LEU A 111 3.63 -8.71 -3.75
CA LEU A 111 2.49 -8.16 -3.03
C LEU A 111 2.63 -8.46 -1.54
N ARG A 112 2.15 -7.53 -0.72
CA ARG A 112 2.05 -7.71 0.73
C ARG A 112 0.68 -7.24 1.21
N VAL A 113 -0.02 -8.08 1.94
CA VAL A 113 -1.27 -7.73 2.63
C VAL A 113 -1.09 -7.84 4.13
N TYR A 114 -1.63 -6.90 4.90
CA TYR A 114 -1.51 -6.86 6.35
C TYR A 114 -2.58 -6.00 7.00
N THR A 115 -2.79 -6.24 8.29
CA THR A 115 -3.64 -5.40 9.15
C THR A 115 -2.80 -4.29 9.77
N LEU A 116 -3.22 -3.04 9.63
CA LEU A 116 -2.59 -1.87 10.22
C LEU A 116 -3.27 -1.53 11.55
N ASN A 117 -2.57 -1.79 12.64
CA ASN A 117 -2.95 -1.36 13.97
C ASN A 117 -2.20 -0.08 14.35
N ILE A 118 -2.87 0.81 15.08
CA ILE A 118 -2.24 1.99 15.68
C ILE A 118 -2.41 1.96 17.20
N THR A 119 -1.34 2.28 17.91
CA THR A 119 -1.34 2.28 19.38
C THR A 119 -0.82 3.59 19.96
N ARG A 120 -1.45 4.06 21.02
CA ARG A 120 -1.02 5.23 21.79
C ARG A 120 -1.49 5.08 23.23
N GLN A 121 -0.52 4.99 24.16
CA GLN A 121 -0.79 4.65 25.57
C GLN A 121 -1.58 3.33 25.64
N ASP A 122 -2.73 3.32 26.31
CA ASP A 122 -3.56 2.12 26.51
C ASP A 122 -4.59 1.91 25.37
N LEU A 123 -4.58 2.76 24.35
CA LEU A 123 -5.51 2.68 23.22
C LEU A 123 -4.85 1.95 22.03
N SER A 124 -5.50 0.88 21.57
CA SER A 124 -5.18 0.15 20.34
C SER A 124 -6.38 0.22 19.39
N ILE A 125 -6.13 0.55 18.12
CA ILE A 125 -7.17 0.70 17.10
C ILE A 125 -6.75 -0.09 15.86
N ASP A 126 -7.61 -1.00 15.41
CA ASP A 126 -7.56 -1.54 14.06
C ASP A 126 -7.94 -0.42 13.09
N TYR A 127 -6.96 0.08 12.34
CA TYR A 127 -7.15 1.28 11.52
C TYR A 127 -7.54 0.93 10.08
N ALA A 128 -6.87 -0.05 9.49
CA ALA A 128 -7.08 -0.42 8.09
C ALA A 128 -6.51 -1.80 7.78
N ILE A 129 -6.98 -2.39 6.68
CA ILE A 129 -6.27 -3.44 5.95
C ILE A 129 -5.57 -2.82 4.75
N ILE A 130 -4.30 -3.15 4.54
CA ILE A 130 -3.51 -2.59 3.44
C ILE A 130 -2.93 -3.72 2.59
N ALA A 131 -3.14 -3.63 1.29
CA ALA A 131 -2.45 -4.40 0.28
C ALA A 131 -1.48 -3.48 -0.51
N GLU A 132 -0.23 -3.89 -0.66
CA GLU A 132 0.83 -3.13 -1.33
C GLU A 132 1.46 -3.97 -2.45
N ALA A 133 1.57 -3.41 -3.66
CA ALA A 133 2.37 -3.94 -4.76
C ALA A 133 3.69 -3.16 -4.86
N TYR A 134 4.81 -3.87 -4.93
CA TYR A 134 6.14 -3.25 -4.92
C TYR A 134 6.84 -3.33 -6.27
N HIS A 135 7.37 -2.20 -6.72
CA HIS A 135 8.24 -2.16 -7.88
C HIS A 135 9.54 -2.92 -7.58
N GLY A 136 10.05 -3.72 -8.52
CA GLY A 136 11.23 -4.58 -8.32
C GLY A 136 12.50 -3.82 -7.93
N GLU A 137 12.74 -2.64 -8.52
CA GLU A 137 13.81 -1.74 -8.08
C GLU A 137 13.68 -1.23 -6.65
N HIS A 138 12.49 -1.26 -6.03
CA HIS A 138 12.30 -0.90 -4.63
C HIS A 138 12.44 -2.13 -3.72
N ILE A 139 11.65 -3.17 -4.00
CA ILE A 139 11.76 -4.49 -3.38
C ILE A 139 11.57 -5.54 -4.48
N ALA A 140 12.62 -6.30 -4.75
CA ALA A 140 12.56 -7.41 -5.71
C ALA A 140 11.72 -8.57 -5.12
N PRO A 141 10.86 -9.22 -5.91
CA PRO A 141 10.19 -10.43 -5.47
C PRO A 141 11.20 -11.56 -5.24
N SER A 142 10.99 -12.36 -4.19
CA SER A 142 11.71 -13.62 -4.03
C SER A 142 11.07 -14.68 -4.94
N PRO A 143 11.86 -15.53 -5.62
CA PRO A 143 11.32 -16.60 -6.45
C PRO A 143 10.50 -17.63 -5.64
N ASP A 144 10.75 -17.73 -4.34
CA ASP A 144 10.09 -18.69 -3.43
C ASP A 144 8.72 -18.20 -2.92
N LEU A 145 8.27 -17.00 -3.32
CA LEU A 145 6.96 -16.51 -2.90
C LEU A 145 5.84 -17.30 -3.57
N PRO A 146 4.81 -17.73 -2.82
CA PRO A 146 3.66 -18.35 -3.44
C PRO A 146 2.91 -17.34 -4.34
N PRO A 147 2.26 -17.79 -5.42
CA PRO A 147 1.37 -16.94 -6.20
C PRO A 147 0.16 -16.48 -5.36
N ALA A 148 -0.38 -15.30 -5.68
CA ALA A 148 -1.54 -14.74 -4.99
C ALA A 148 -2.75 -15.70 -4.91
N THR A 149 -2.94 -16.54 -5.94
CA THR A 149 -4.03 -17.53 -6.00
C THR A 149 -3.88 -18.65 -4.97
N GLU A 150 -2.66 -18.96 -4.54
CA GLU A 150 -2.40 -20.01 -3.55
C GLU A 150 -2.61 -19.51 -2.12
N ILE A 151 -2.31 -18.23 -1.85
CA ILE A 151 -2.51 -17.65 -0.52
C ILE A 151 -3.95 -17.18 -0.27
N MET A 152 -4.72 -16.87 -1.32
CA MET A 152 -6.06 -16.28 -1.17
C MET A 152 -6.98 -17.06 -0.21
N PRO A 153 -7.01 -18.42 -0.23
CA PRO A 153 -7.84 -19.20 0.69
C PRO A 153 -7.39 -19.16 2.16
N SER A 154 -6.16 -18.75 2.47
CA SER A 154 -5.64 -18.67 3.84
C SER A 154 -5.73 -17.27 4.45
N LEU A 155 -6.10 -16.26 3.64
CA LEU A 155 -6.33 -14.90 4.10
C LEU A 155 -7.63 -14.82 4.91
N SER A 156 -7.67 -13.87 5.86
CA SER A 156 -8.96 -13.43 6.40
C SER A 156 -9.80 -12.78 5.30
N GLU A 157 -11.13 -12.72 5.50
CA GLU A 157 -12.05 -12.14 4.52
C GLU A 157 -11.66 -10.70 4.14
N SER A 158 -11.28 -9.89 5.13
CA SER A 158 -10.91 -8.48 4.91
C SER A 158 -9.58 -8.34 4.15
N GLN A 159 -8.62 -9.21 4.39
CA GLN A 159 -7.36 -9.29 3.63
C GLN A 159 -7.59 -9.78 2.20
N ALA A 160 -8.41 -10.80 2.01
CA ALA A 160 -8.76 -11.30 0.68
C ALA A 160 -9.43 -10.23 -0.18
N LEU A 161 -10.34 -9.44 0.42
CA LEU A 161 -10.96 -8.29 -0.24
C LEU A 161 -9.93 -7.21 -0.61
N ALA A 162 -9.05 -6.82 0.32
CA ALA A 162 -8.00 -5.83 0.03
C ALA A 162 -7.05 -6.31 -1.09
N LEU A 163 -6.68 -7.58 -1.08
CA LEU A 163 -5.81 -8.14 -2.12
C LEU A 163 -6.53 -8.19 -3.47
N THR A 164 -7.81 -8.59 -3.50
CA THR A 164 -8.63 -8.65 -4.72
C THR A 164 -8.79 -7.26 -5.35
N ASP A 165 -9.09 -6.24 -4.54
CA ASP A 165 -9.22 -4.86 -5.00
C ASP A 165 -7.90 -4.32 -5.57
N LEU A 166 -6.76 -4.62 -4.92
CA LEU A 166 -5.45 -4.22 -5.43
C LEU A 166 -5.15 -4.91 -6.78
N LEU A 167 -5.40 -6.22 -6.87
CA LEU A 167 -5.21 -6.98 -8.11
C LEU A 167 -6.05 -6.42 -9.25
N ALA A 168 -7.30 -6.04 -8.98
CA ALA A 168 -8.16 -5.37 -9.95
C ALA A 168 -7.57 -4.01 -10.37
N ALA A 169 -7.18 -3.18 -9.40
CA ALA A 169 -6.58 -1.87 -9.65
C ALA A 169 -5.30 -1.95 -10.50
N MET A 170 -4.45 -2.97 -10.28
CA MET A 170 -3.23 -3.20 -11.07
C MET A 170 -3.49 -3.48 -12.55
N GLN A 171 -4.65 -4.01 -12.90
CA GLN A 171 -5.00 -4.42 -14.28
C GLN A 171 -5.84 -3.40 -15.05
N GLN A 172 -6.44 -2.42 -14.38
CA GLN A 172 -7.30 -1.43 -15.01
C GLN A 172 -6.57 -0.69 -16.15
N ARG A 173 -7.23 -0.58 -17.30
CA ARG A 173 -6.83 0.35 -18.35
C ARG A 173 -7.54 1.67 -18.07
N ASP A 174 -6.78 2.76 -18.00
CA ASP A 174 -7.34 4.12 -17.96
C ASP A 174 -8.21 4.40 -19.20
#